data_AF-A0AAP8Z6J3-F1
#
_entry.id   AF-A0AAP8Z6J3-F1
#
_cell.length_a   1.000
_cell.length_b   1.000
_cell.length_c   1.000
_cell.angle_alpha   90.00
_cell.angle_beta   90.00
_cell.angle_gamma   90.00
#
_symmetry.space_group_name_H-M   'P 1'
#
loop_
_entity.id
_entity.type
_entity.pdbx_description
1 polymer ?
#
loop_
_entity_poly.entity_id
_entity_poly.type
_entity_poly.pdbx_seq_one_letter_code
_entity_poly.pdbx_strand_id
1 'polypeptide(L)'
;MSSYVRLALCLLIHALGCVAYAFLNDAVVHAYRLFNGGFTSHGVAIGIASYALFYIFLGVNLIVALIPSLVAKLAILFLMVGFILLWMLPDNPLRALFYGVAQGCVTLLAILTTQVIELRWALRNIAGRIQPSQPAGAIQ
;
A
#
# COMPACT_ATOMS: atom_id res chain seq x y z
N MET A 1 -13.83 0.14 17.45
CA MET A 1 -12.99 1.22 16.91
C MET A 1 -13.91 2.24 16.27
N SER A 2 -13.75 3.54 16.52
CA SER A 2 -14.57 4.56 15.85
C SER A 2 -14.19 4.66 14.38
N SER A 3 -15.14 5.07 13.54
CA SER A 3 -14.91 5.20 12.09
C SER A 3 -13.77 6.17 11.76
N TYR A 4 -13.61 7.24 12.55
CA TYR A 4 -12.54 8.22 12.39
C TYR A 4 -11.15 7.64 12.69
N VAL A 5 -11.01 6.86 13.78
CA VAL A 5 -9.74 6.22 14.14
C VAL A 5 -9.33 5.19 13.09
N ARG A 6 -10.30 4.42 12.58
CA ARG A 6 -10.09 3.47 11.48
C ARG A 6 -9.55 4.18 10.24
N LEU A 7 -10.21 5.26 9.83
CA LEU A 7 -9.82 6.04 8.66
C LEU A 7 -8.42 6.63 8.82
N ALA A 8 -8.12 7.24 9.97
CA ALA A 8 -6.81 7.80 10.27
C ALA A 8 -5.70 6.74 10.22
N LEU A 9 -5.94 5.54 10.78
CA LEU A 9 -5.00 4.42 10.71
C LEU A 9 -4.76 3.95 9.28
N CYS A 10 -5.83 3.80 8.49
CA CYS A 10 -5.71 3.45 7.07
C CYS A 10 -4.87 4.48 6.32
N LEU A 11 -5.19 5.76 6.45
CA LEU A 11 -4.44 6.84 5.80
C LEU A 11 -2.97 6.82 6.22
N LEU A 12 -2.68 6.65 7.51
CA LEU A 12 -1.31 6.61 8.02
C LEU A 12 -0.53 5.43 7.46
N ILE A 13 -1.10 4.22 7.45
CA ILE A 13 -0.42 3.02 6.94
C ILE A 13 -0.14 3.15 5.44
N HIS A 14 -1.12 3.62 4.67
CA HIS A 14 -0.94 3.85 3.24
C HIS A 14 0.07 4.97 2.95
N ALA A 15 0.07 6.06 3.73
CA ALA A 15 1.05 7.14 3.62
C ALA A 15 2.47 6.64 3.93
N LEU A 16 2.65 5.86 5.00
CA LEU A 16 3.93 5.24 5.31
C LEU A 16 4.42 4.32 4.19
N GLY A 17 3.52 3.52 3.61
CA GLY A 17 3.83 2.72 2.42
C GLY A 17 4.32 3.57 1.26
N CYS A 18 3.64 4.68 0.98
CA CYS A 18 4.03 5.59 -0.10
C CYS A 18 5.41 6.22 0.12
N VAL A 19 5.69 6.65 1.35
CA VAL A 19 7.00 7.20 1.74
C VAL A 19 8.09 6.13 1.62
N ALA A 20 7.84 4.92 2.12
CA ALA A 20 8.78 3.80 2.01
C ALA A 20 9.09 3.46 0.55
N TYR A 21 8.07 3.45 -0.32
CA TYR A 21 8.25 3.25 -1.75
C TYR A 21 9.09 4.38 -2.38
N ALA A 22 8.87 5.64 -1.99
CA ALA A 22 9.65 6.76 -2.51
C ALA A 22 11.16 6.60 -2.22
N PHE A 23 11.50 6.22 -0.97
CA PHE A 23 12.89 5.92 -0.59
C PHE A 23 13.45 4.71 -1.34
N LEU A 24 12.66 3.63 -1.47
CA LEU A 24 13.07 2.44 -2.23
C LEU A 24 13.36 2.78 -3.70
N ASN A 25 12.47 3.55 -4.34
CA ASN A 25 12.65 3.96 -5.73
C ASN A 25 13.89 4.85 -5.89
N ASP A 26 14.13 5.79 -4.97
CA ASP A 26 15.33 6.64 -5.02
C ASP A 26 16.62 5.82 -4.85
N ALA A 27 16.65 4.89 -3.90
CA ALA A 27 17.78 3.99 -3.68
C ALA A 27 18.06 3.11 -4.92
N VAL A 28 17.01 2.58 -5.57
CA VAL A 28 17.14 1.77 -6.79
C VAL A 28 17.66 2.60 -7.95
N VAL A 29 17.16 3.82 -8.14
CA VAL A 29 17.65 4.74 -9.17
C VAL A 29 19.12 5.09 -8.93
N HIS A 30 19.51 5.34 -7.67
CA HIS A 30 20.89 5.64 -7.32
C HIS A 30 21.82 4.45 -7.58
N ALA A 31 21.43 3.25 -7.14
CA ALA A 31 22.17 2.02 -7.42
C ALA A 31 22.30 1.77 -8.93
N TYR A 32 21.22 1.91 -9.68
CA TYR A 32 21.21 1.72 -11.13
C TYR A 32 22.19 2.66 -11.84
N ARG A 33 22.25 3.93 -11.42
CA ARG A 33 23.23 4.89 -11.95
C ARG A 33 24.67 4.46 -11.67
N LEU A 34 24.93 3.96 -10.46
CA LEU A 34 26.26 3.55 -10.02
C LEU A 34 26.78 2.34 -10.82
N PHE A 35 25.92 1.36 -11.09
CA PHE A 35 26.30 0.12 -11.77
C PHE A 35 26.29 0.23 -13.30
N ASN A 36 25.47 1.10 -13.90
CA ASN A 36 25.27 1.16 -15.36
C ASN A 36 25.86 2.41 -16.04
N GLY A 37 26.60 3.25 -15.33
CA GLY A 37 27.32 4.39 -15.93
C GLY A 37 26.46 5.61 -16.29
N GLY A 38 25.30 5.77 -15.64
CA GLY A 38 24.38 6.89 -15.85
C GLY A 38 23.28 6.65 -16.89
N PHE A 39 22.30 7.55 -16.96
CA PHE A 39 21.25 7.46 -17.97
C PHE A 39 21.71 8.15 -19.26
N THR A 40 21.91 7.38 -20.33
CA THR A 40 22.04 7.92 -21.71
C THR A 40 20.73 8.65 -22.10
N SER A 41 20.69 9.37 -23.23
CA SER A 41 19.61 10.27 -23.70
C SER A 41 18.14 9.83 -23.50
N HIS A 42 17.87 8.53 -23.31
CA HIS A 42 16.57 8.00 -22.89
C HIS A 42 16.18 8.32 -21.43
N GLY A 43 17.11 8.73 -20.57
CA GLY A 43 16.92 8.96 -19.13
C GLY A 43 15.89 10.02 -18.73
N VAL A 44 15.75 11.08 -19.53
CA VAL A 44 14.84 12.19 -19.23
C VAL A 44 13.38 11.80 -19.47
N ALA A 45 13.08 11.13 -20.59
CA ALA A 45 11.75 10.58 -20.86
C ALA A 45 11.40 9.46 -19.88
N ILE A 46 12.39 8.65 -19.50
CA ILE A 46 12.28 7.62 -18.47
C ILE A 46 11.89 8.24 -17.11
N GLY A 47 12.51 9.36 -16.72
CA GLY A 47 12.21 10.10 -15.49
C GLY A 47 10.77 10.58 -15.39
N ILE A 48 10.23 11.15 -16.47
CA ILE A 48 8.84 11.66 -16.51
C ILE A 48 7.82 10.53 -16.31
N ALA A 49 8.02 9.38 -16.94
CA ALA A 49 7.15 8.22 -16.78
C ALA A 49 7.15 7.71 -15.32
N SER A 50 8.30 7.71 -14.64
CA SER A 50 8.37 7.30 -13.23
C SER A 50 7.64 8.26 -12.29
N TYR A 51 7.67 9.57 -12.54
CA TYR A 51 6.87 10.53 -11.76
C TYR A 51 5.38 10.31 -11.95
N ALA A 52 4.92 10.09 -13.19
CA ALA A 52 3.51 9.80 -13.46
C ALA A 52 3.02 8.55 -12.71
N LEU A 53 3.80 7.46 -12.73
CA LEU A 53 3.48 6.22 -12.01
C LEU A 53 3.48 6.41 -10.50
N PHE A 54 4.36 7.25 -9.97
CA PHE A 54 4.35 7.60 -8.55
C PHE A 54 3.07 8.35 -8.15
N TYR A 55 2.63 9.34 -8.93
CA TYR A 55 1.39 10.06 -8.66
C TYR A 55 0.15 9.17 -8.79
N ILE A 56 0.11 8.27 -9.78
CA ILE A 56 -0.96 7.27 -9.90
C ILE A 56 -1.00 6.38 -8.66
N PHE A 57 0.16 5.88 -8.23
CA PHE A 57 0.27 5.04 -7.03
C PHE A 57 -0.15 5.78 -5.76
N LEU A 58 0.23 7.05 -5.61
CA LEU A 58 -0.20 7.88 -4.49
C LEU A 58 -1.72 8.08 -4.49
N GLY A 59 -2.30 8.43 -5.64
CA GLY A 59 -3.73 8.60 -5.81
C GLY A 59 -4.50 7.31 -5.54
N VAL A 60 -4.02 6.19 -6.04
CA VAL A 60 -4.59 4.86 -5.79
C VAL A 60 -4.54 4.52 -4.30
N ASN A 61 -3.40 4.72 -3.63
CA ASN A 61 -3.29 4.44 -2.19
C ASN A 61 -4.21 5.32 -1.35
N LEU A 62 -4.40 6.58 -1.75
CA LEU A 62 -5.39 7.46 -1.12
C LEU A 62 -6.80 6.90 -1.30
N ILE A 63 -7.21 6.57 -2.53
CA ILE A 63 -8.54 6.00 -2.81
C ILE A 63 -8.76 4.69 -2.03
N VAL A 64 -7.77 3.79 -2.05
CA VAL A 64 -7.81 2.51 -1.33
C VAL A 64 -7.92 2.71 0.18
N ALA A 65 -7.26 3.74 0.75
CA ALA A 65 -7.35 4.05 2.17
C ALA A 65 -8.74 4.55 2.58
N LEU A 66 -9.45 5.26 1.69
CA LEU A 66 -10.80 5.80 1.93
C LEU A 66 -11.90 4.74 1.79
N ILE A 67 -11.70 3.73 0.96
CA ILE A 67 -12.71 2.70 0.69
C ILE A 67 -12.75 1.66 1.82
N PRO A 68 -13.92 1.31 2.37
CA PRO A 68 -14.01 0.32 3.43
C PRO A 68 -14.06 -1.14 2.92
N SER A 69 -14.39 -1.36 1.65
CA SER A 69 -14.58 -2.69 1.06
C SER A 69 -13.26 -3.32 0.62
N LEU A 70 -12.90 -4.46 1.22
CA LEU A 70 -11.69 -5.21 0.86
C LEU A 70 -11.68 -5.64 -0.61
N VAL A 71 -12.81 -6.11 -1.14
CA VAL A 71 -12.91 -6.54 -2.55
C VAL A 71 -12.61 -5.37 -3.48
N ALA A 72 -13.16 -4.18 -3.19
CA ALA A 72 -12.88 -2.98 -3.96
C ALA A 72 -11.41 -2.55 -3.87
N LYS A 73 -10.78 -2.64 -2.69
CA LYS A 73 -9.35 -2.36 -2.51
C LYS A 73 -8.49 -3.27 -3.38
N LEU A 74 -8.77 -4.57 -3.37
CA LEU A 74 -8.02 -5.55 -4.17
C LEU A 74 -8.27 -5.36 -5.67
N ALA A 75 -9.49 -5.07 -6.09
CA ALA A 75 -9.80 -4.78 -7.49
C ALA A 75 -9.03 -3.55 -8.00
N ILE A 76 -9.00 -2.46 -7.21
CA ILE A 76 -8.25 -1.25 -7.55
C ILE A 76 -6.74 -1.52 -7.59
N LEU A 77 -6.22 -2.34 -6.67
CA LEU A 77 -4.83 -2.78 -6.69
C LEU A 77 -4.50 -3.53 -7.99
N PHE A 78 -5.30 -4.54 -8.35
CA PHE A 78 -5.11 -5.29 -9.60
C PHE A 78 -5.23 -4.40 -10.83
N LEU A 79 -6.16 -3.45 -10.82
CA LEU A 79 -6.32 -2.48 -11.90
C LEU A 79 -5.06 -1.62 -12.05
N MET A 80 -4.51 -1.11 -10.95
CA MET A 80 -3.27 -0.33 -10.95
C MET A 80 -2.09 -1.14 -11.49
N VAL A 81 -1.87 -2.35 -10.97
CA VAL A 81 -0.77 -3.22 -11.42
C VAL A 81 -0.95 -3.61 -12.88
N GLY A 82 -2.17 -3.98 -13.29
CA GLY A 82 -2.49 -4.29 -14.68
C GLY A 82 -2.25 -3.12 -15.62
N PHE A 83 -2.64 -1.90 -15.22
CA PHE A 83 -2.37 -0.68 -15.98
C PHE A 83 -0.88 -0.40 -16.13
N ILE A 84 -0.09 -0.54 -15.06
CA ILE A 84 1.37 -0.38 -15.09
C ILE A 84 1.99 -1.37 -16.09
N LEU A 85 1.57 -2.63 -16.04
CA LEU A 85 2.06 -3.66 -16.95
C LEU A 85 1.64 -3.37 -18.39
N LEU A 86 0.36 -3.09 -18.67
CA LEU A 86 -0.09 -2.82 -20.03
C LEU A 86 0.59 -1.60 -20.66
N TRP A 87 0.88 -0.58 -19.87
CA TRP A 87 1.55 0.63 -20.37
C TRP A 87 3.05 0.43 -20.55
N MET A 88 3.75 -0.16 -19.58
CA MET A 88 5.21 -0.20 -19.60
C MET A 88 5.80 -1.47 -20.19
N LEU A 89 5.08 -2.59 -20.20
CA LEU A 89 5.62 -3.87 -20.66
C LEU A 89 6.09 -3.84 -22.13
N PRO A 90 5.40 -3.15 -23.08
CA PRO A 90 5.85 -3.09 -24.48
C PRO A 90 7.21 -2.42 -24.65
N ASP A 91 7.45 -1.31 -23.95
CA ASP A 91 8.63 -0.46 -24.19
C ASP A 91 9.73 -0.66 -23.14
N ASN A 92 9.38 -1.01 -21.90
CA ASN A 92 10.27 -1.01 -20.74
C ASN A 92 9.93 -2.15 -19.74
N PRO A 93 10.11 -3.43 -20.13
CA PRO A 93 9.60 -4.58 -19.37
C PRO A 93 10.21 -4.71 -17.97
N LEU A 94 11.51 -4.43 -17.80
CA LEU A 94 12.17 -4.48 -16.49
C LEU A 94 11.59 -3.45 -15.51
N ARG A 95 11.27 -2.25 -16.01
CA ARG A 95 10.66 -1.18 -15.22
C ARG A 95 9.20 -1.48 -14.92
N ALA A 96 8.47 -2.04 -15.88
CA ALA A 96 7.10 -2.50 -15.69
C ALA A 96 7.02 -3.49 -14.53
N LEU A 97 7.96 -4.46 -14.50
CA LEU A 97 8.04 -5.44 -13.43
C LEU A 97 8.40 -4.79 -12.09
N PHE A 98 9.43 -3.92 -12.05
CA PHE A 98 9.82 -3.22 -10.83
C PHE A 98 8.66 -2.40 -10.26
N TYR A 99 8.04 -1.54 -11.07
CA TYR A 99 6.96 -0.68 -10.62
C TYR A 99 5.71 -1.48 -10.26
N GLY A 100 5.28 -2.42 -11.10
CA GLY A 100 4.12 -3.26 -10.84
C GLY A 100 4.28 -4.07 -9.56
N VAL A 101 5.43 -4.73 -9.36
CA VAL A 101 5.68 -5.54 -8.17
C VAL A 101 5.91 -4.67 -6.95
N ALA A 102 6.78 -3.65 -7.00
CA ALA A 102 7.08 -2.83 -5.83
C ALA A 102 5.84 -2.04 -5.37
N GLN A 103 5.17 -1.33 -6.27
CA GLN A 103 3.96 -0.57 -5.95
C GLN A 103 2.80 -1.50 -5.54
N GLY A 104 2.68 -2.64 -6.22
CA GLY A 104 1.70 -3.68 -5.90
C GLY A 104 1.90 -4.26 -4.50
N CYS A 105 3.12 -4.70 -4.17
CA CYS A 105 3.47 -5.27 -2.87
C CYS A 105 3.28 -4.25 -1.74
N VAL A 106 3.71 -3.01 -1.92
CA VAL A 106 3.53 -1.96 -0.89
C VAL A 106 2.05 -1.70 -0.62
N THR A 107 1.24 -1.57 -1.67
CA THR A 107 -0.21 -1.35 -1.54
C THR A 107 -0.89 -2.57 -0.90
N LEU A 108 -0.51 -3.79 -1.32
CA LEU A 108 -1.04 -5.04 -0.77
C LEU A 108 -0.72 -5.17 0.72
N LEU A 109 0.54 -4.90 1.10
CA LEU A 109 0.96 -4.92 2.51
C LEU A 109 0.16 -3.92 3.33
N ALA A 110 -0.04 -2.69 2.84
CA ALA A 110 -0.86 -1.69 3.53
C ALA A 110 -2.32 -2.17 3.73
N ILE A 111 -2.92 -2.80 2.71
CA ILE A 111 -4.25 -3.41 2.80
C ILE A 111 -4.25 -4.53 3.86
N LEU A 112 -3.29 -5.46 3.81
CA LEU A 112 -3.24 -6.58 4.73
C LEU A 112 -3.01 -6.13 6.18
N THR A 113 -2.11 -5.18 6.41
CA THR A 113 -1.85 -4.62 7.74
C THR A 113 -3.10 -3.97 8.32
N THR A 114 -3.80 -3.14 7.55
CA THR A 114 -5.06 -2.52 8.01
C THR A 114 -6.14 -3.57 8.30
N GLN A 115 -6.29 -4.59 7.46
CA GLN A 115 -7.24 -5.67 7.69
C GLN A 115 -6.93 -6.51 8.93
N VAL A 116 -5.66 -6.84 9.17
CA VAL A 116 -5.25 -7.58 10.37
C VAL A 116 -5.54 -6.79 11.63
N ILE A 117 -5.28 -5.47 11.63
CA ILE A 117 -5.60 -4.59 12.76
C ILE A 117 -7.11 -4.55 12.99
N GLU A 118 -7.91 -4.35 11.95
CA GLU A 118 -9.38 -4.34 12.04
C GLU A 118 -9.93 -5.66 12.61
N LEU A 119 -9.45 -6.79 12.11
CA LEU A 119 -9.87 -8.12 12.56
C LEU A 119 -9.49 -8.37 14.02
N ARG A 120 -8.24 -8.05 14.41
CA ARG A 120 -7.79 -8.18 15.81
C ARG A 120 -8.61 -7.32 16.76
N TRP A 121 -8.96 -6.10 16.36
CA TRP A 121 -9.85 -5.23 17.13
C TRP A 121 -11.25 -5.80 17.27
N ALA A 122 -11.83 -6.34 16.19
CA ALA A 122 -13.14 -6.98 16.23
C ALA A 122 -13.16 -8.19 17.19
N LEU A 123 -12.15 -9.06 17.09
CA LEU A 123 -11.99 -10.23 17.95
C LEU A 123 -11.87 -9.86 19.43
N ARG A 124 -11.07 -8.83 19.77
CA ARG A 124 -10.95 -8.33 21.16
C ARG A 124 -12.27 -7.80 21.71
N ASN A 125 -13.05 -7.09 20.90
CA ASN A 125 -14.35 -6.57 21.31
C ASN A 125 -15.36 -7.69 21.57
N ILE A 126 -15.31 -8.76 20.77
CA ILE A 126 -16.18 -9.94 20.96
C ILE A 126 -15.77 -10.67 22.25
N ALA A 127 -14.48 -10.93 22.46
CA ALA A 127 -13.99 -11.59 23.68
C ALA A 127 -14.36 -10.80 24.96
N GLY A 128 -14.23 -9.47 24.93
CA GLY A 128 -14.61 -8.62 26.05
C GLY A 128 -16.12 -8.59 26.35
N ARG A 129 -16.98 -8.93 25.38
CA ARG A 129 -18.44 -9.06 25.58
C ARG A 129 -18.85 -10.42 26.13
N ILE A 130 -18.03 -11.45 25.92
CA ILE A 130 -18.31 -12.83 26.36
C ILE A 130 -17.82 -13.07 27.79
N GLN A 131 -16.94 -12.23 28.33
CA GLN A 131 -16.54 -12.28 29.74
C GLN A 131 -17.81 -12.11 30.61
N PRO A 132 -18.26 -13.15 31.34
CA PRO A 132 -19.39 -13.01 32.24
C PRO A 132 -18.98 -12.01 33.32
N SER A 133 -19.89 -11.09 33.69
CA SER A 133 -19.74 -10.30 34.90
C SER A 133 -19.54 -11.27 36.06
N GLN A 134 -18.30 -11.40 36.54
CA GLN A 134 -17.97 -12.16 37.72
C GLN A 134 -18.85 -11.59 38.85
N PRO A 135 -19.76 -12.38 39.46
CA PRO A 135 -20.59 -11.85 40.53
C PRO A 135 -19.67 -11.45 41.67
N ALA A 136 -19.55 -10.13 41.87
CA ALA A 136 -18.91 -9.57 43.05
C ALA A 136 -19.78 -9.94 44.25
N GLY A 137 -19.28 -10.83 45.10
CA GLY A 137 -19.88 -11.12 46.40
C GLY A 137 -20.86 -12.29 46.39
N ALA A 138 -20.33 -13.50 46.56
CA ALA A 138 -21.06 -14.61 47.16
C ALA A 138 -20.08 -15.45 47.99
N ILE A 139 -19.32 -14.81 48.88
CA ILE A 139 -18.63 -15.50 49.97
C ILE A 139 -18.79 -14.65 51.23
N GLN A 140 -19.38 -15.31 52.22
CA GLN A 140 -19.60 -14.98 53.63
C GLN A 140 -20.77 -14.06 53.99
#